data_AF-A0A1G2D2H8-F1
#
_entry.id   AF-A0A1G2D2H8-F1
#
_cell.length_a   1.000
_cell.length_b   1.000
_cell.length_c   1.000
_cell.angle_alpha   90.00
_cell.angle_beta   90.00
_cell.angle_gamma   90.00
#
_symmetry.space_group_name_H-M   'P 1'
#
loop_
_entity.id
_entity.type
_entity.pdbx_description
1 polymer ?
#
loop_
_entity_poly.entity_id
_entity_poly.type
_entity_poly.pdbx_seq_one_letter_code
_entity_poly.pdbx_strand_id
1 'polypeptide(L)'
;MKRNEIILRLKVFQNSEKDNPYLLRGIVANFLDNINTRVYWRHGESAKCAVRKVLEKMHAETLYPALCLDAVLQLCRDDVLRFTEWQDADLVRRINTDTYFSSLRPEQWVVETQEGVV
;
A
#
# COMPACT_ATOMS: atom_id res chain seq x y z
N MET A 1 -10.10 0.51 -7.80
CA MET A 1 -10.21 1.86 -7.21
C MET A 1 -9.49 2.94 -8.04
N LYS A 2 -9.91 4.22 -7.97
CA LYS A 2 -9.18 5.35 -8.60
C LYS A 2 -7.97 5.80 -7.77
N ARG A 3 -6.92 6.36 -8.42
CA ARG A 3 -5.71 6.87 -7.74
C ARG A 3 -6.00 7.85 -6.59
N ASN A 4 -6.85 8.85 -6.84
CA ASN A 4 -7.14 9.89 -5.83
C ASN A 4 -7.88 9.33 -4.61
N GLU A 5 -8.73 8.32 -4.83
CA GLU A 5 -9.45 7.63 -3.78
C GLU A 5 -8.49 6.80 -2.91
N ILE A 6 -7.54 6.09 -3.53
CA ILE A 6 -6.45 5.39 -2.81
C ILE A 6 -5.69 6.37 -1.91
N ILE A 7 -5.23 7.50 -2.46
CA ILE A 7 -4.46 8.50 -1.72
C ILE A 7 -5.27 9.04 -0.54
N LEU A 8 -6.55 9.37 -0.76
CA LEU A 8 -7.41 9.88 0.30
C LEU A 8 -7.59 8.85 1.43
N ARG A 9 -7.88 7.59 1.08
CA ARG A 9 -8.06 6.51 2.06
C ARG A 9 -6.78 6.22 2.84
N LEU A 10 -5.62 6.23 2.19
CA LEU A 10 -4.33 6.05 2.86
C LEU A 10 -4.02 7.22 3.82
N LYS A 11 -4.33 8.47 3.44
CA LYS A 11 -4.21 9.61 4.36
C LYS A 11 -5.10 9.46 5.59
N VAL A 12 -6.35 9.03 5.41
CA VAL A 12 -7.26 8.76 6.54
C VAL A 12 -6.73 7.60 7.39
N PHE A 13 -6.21 6.54 6.78
CA PHE A 13 -5.64 5.39 7.47
C PHE A 13 -4.38 5.73 8.28
N GLN A 14 -3.52 6.60 7.75
CA GLN A 14 -2.33 7.08 8.44
C GLN A 14 -2.67 8.01 9.61
N ASN A 15 -3.65 8.89 9.42
CA ASN A 15 -4.02 9.92 10.40
C ASN A 15 -5.10 9.45 11.39
N SER A 16 -5.72 8.30 11.18
CA SER A 16 -6.68 7.76 12.15
C SER A 16 -5.96 7.46 13.45
N GLU A 17 -6.46 8.02 14.55
CA GLU A 17 -6.01 7.70 15.89
C GLU A 17 -6.04 6.17 16.07
N LYS A 18 -4.97 5.62 16.68
CA LYS A 18 -4.84 4.19 16.98
C LYS A 18 -6.05 3.63 17.74
N ASP A 19 -6.84 4.51 18.35
CA ASP A 19 -7.97 4.21 19.21
C ASP A 19 -9.32 4.04 18.48
N ASN A 20 -9.37 4.18 17.13
CA ASN A 20 -10.57 3.83 16.35
C ASN A 20 -10.38 2.57 15.48
N PRO A 21 -10.44 1.37 16.10
CA PRO A 21 -10.23 0.09 15.39
C PRO A 21 -11.35 -0.26 14.40
N TYR A 22 -12.52 0.38 14.49
CA TYR A 22 -13.61 0.17 13.53
C TYR A 22 -13.34 0.90 12.22
N LEU A 23 -12.85 2.15 12.30
CA LEU A 23 -12.45 2.92 11.13
C LEU A 23 -11.31 2.22 10.38
N LEU A 24 -10.28 1.77 11.10
CA LEU A 24 -9.16 1.03 10.52
C LEU A 24 -9.62 -0.25 9.82
N ARG A 25 -10.47 -1.06 10.46
CA ARG A 25 -11.02 -2.28 9.85
C ARG A 25 -11.86 -1.99 8.60
N GLY A 26 -12.66 -0.93 8.62
CA GLY A 26 -13.44 -0.50 7.45
C GLY A 26 -12.57 -0.08 6.27
N ILE A 27 -11.47 0.63 6.52
CA ILE A 27 -10.53 1.04 5.46
C ILE A 27 -9.79 -0.18 4.89
N VAL A 28 -9.33 -1.09 5.75
CA VAL A 28 -8.67 -2.34 5.32
C VAL A 28 -9.63 -3.17 4.47
N ALA A 29 -10.87 -3.39 4.93
CA ALA A 29 -11.88 -4.12 4.18
C ALA A 29 -12.11 -3.49 2.80
N ASN A 30 -12.19 -2.16 2.74
CA ASN A 30 -12.36 -1.47 1.47
C ASN A 30 -11.19 -1.71 0.50
N PHE A 31 -9.94 -1.67 0.96
CA PHE A 31 -8.79 -1.99 0.11
C PHE A 31 -8.82 -3.45 -0.38
N LEU A 32 -9.25 -4.39 0.48
CA LEU A 32 -9.36 -5.81 0.12
C LEU A 32 -10.45 -6.06 -0.92
N ASP A 33 -11.58 -5.38 -0.83
CA ASP A 33 -12.68 -5.48 -1.79
C ASP A 33 -12.34 -4.82 -3.13
N ASN A 34 -11.36 -3.91 -3.13
CA ASN A 34 -10.92 -3.14 -4.29
C ASN A 34 -9.51 -3.51 -4.76
N ILE A 35 -9.05 -4.74 -4.48
CA ILE A 35 -7.85 -5.28 -5.14
C ILE A 35 -8.13 -5.32 -6.64
N ASN A 36 -7.18 -4.85 -7.44
CA ASN A 36 -7.32 -4.87 -8.88
C ASN A 36 -7.56 -6.32 -9.35
N THR A 37 -8.55 -6.50 -10.22
CA THR A 37 -8.94 -7.82 -10.73
C THR A 37 -7.77 -8.59 -11.34
N ARG A 38 -6.86 -7.94 -12.09
CA ARG A 38 -5.68 -8.60 -12.67
C ARG A 38 -4.77 -9.23 -11.60
N VAL A 39 -4.62 -8.54 -10.47
CA VAL A 39 -3.77 -8.97 -9.34
C VAL A 39 -4.49 -10.08 -8.58
N TYR A 40 -5.78 -9.88 -8.29
CA TYR A 40 -6.58 -10.85 -7.54
C TYR A 40 -6.75 -12.18 -8.28
N TRP A 41 -7.05 -12.15 -9.59
CA TRP A 41 -7.23 -13.37 -10.39
C TRP A 41 -5.98 -14.25 -10.42
N ARG A 42 -4.79 -13.67 -10.29
CA ARG A 42 -3.52 -14.39 -10.39
C ARG A 42 -2.95 -14.80 -9.05
N HIS A 43 -3.13 -13.96 -8.03
CA HIS A 43 -2.47 -14.14 -6.75
C HIS A 43 -3.45 -14.46 -5.61
N GLY A 44 -4.76 -14.28 -5.82
CA GLY A 44 -5.82 -14.62 -4.88
C GLY A 44 -5.56 -14.11 -3.47
N GLU A 45 -5.56 -15.03 -2.51
CA GLU A 45 -5.29 -14.72 -1.10
C GLU A 45 -3.89 -14.13 -0.85
N SER A 46 -2.90 -14.42 -1.71
CA SER A 46 -1.56 -13.80 -1.58
C SER A 46 -1.59 -12.30 -1.83
N ALA A 47 -2.49 -11.82 -2.70
CA ALA A 47 -2.70 -10.39 -2.91
C ALA A 47 -3.37 -9.74 -1.69
N LYS A 48 -4.38 -10.40 -1.11
CA LYS A 48 -5.02 -9.93 0.13
C LYS A 48 -4.03 -9.86 1.28
N CYS A 49 -3.17 -10.87 1.43
CA CYS A 49 -2.10 -10.88 2.42
C CYS A 49 -1.14 -9.70 2.21
N ALA A 50 -0.73 -9.45 0.97
CA ALA A 50 0.16 -8.33 0.66
C ALA A 50 -0.48 -6.98 1.00
N VAL A 51 -1.75 -6.75 0.66
CA VAL A 51 -2.47 -5.52 1.03
C VAL A 51 -2.52 -5.33 2.54
N ARG A 52 -2.88 -6.37 3.31
CA ARG A 52 -2.90 -6.30 4.79
C ARG A 52 -1.53 -5.93 5.33
N LYS A 53 -0.47 -6.61 4.88
CA LYS A 53 0.91 -6.34 5.32
C LYS A 53 1.34 -4.90 5.05
N VAL A 54 1.02 -4.36 3.87
CA VAL A 54 1.36 -2.97 3.53
C VAL A 54 0.65 -1.97 4.44
N LEU A 55 -0.63 -2.20 4.72
CA LEU A 55 -1.41 -1.35 5.62
C LEU A 55 -0.95 -1.49 7.08
N GLU A 56 -0.71 -2.71 7.57
CA GLU A 56 -0.16 -2.98 8.90
C GLU A 56 1.19 -2.29 9.09
N LYS A 57 2.08 -2.37 8.09
CA LYS A 57 3.37 -1.67 8.11
C LYS A 57 3.23 -0.16 8.09
N MET A 58 2.35 0.41 7.26
CA MET A 58 2.06 1.85 7.26
C MET A 58 1.54 2.33 8.62
N HIS A 59 0.73 1.52 9.30
CA HIS A 59 0.17 1.86 10.60
C HIS A 59 1.20 1.73 11.74
N ALA A 60 2.04 0.69 11.68
CA ALA A 60 3.06 0.44 12.69
C ALA A 60 4.25 1.40 12.58
N GLU A 61 4.63 1.76 11.36
CA GLU A 61 5.82 2.52 11.06
C GLU A 61 5.43 3.77 10.24
N THR A 62 5.32 4.92 10.91
CA THR A 62 4.89 6.21 10.31
C THR A 62 5.79 6.69 9.17
N LEU A 63 6.95 6.04 8.97
CA LEU A 63 7.96 6.38 7.99
C LEU A 63 7.63 5.92 6.57
N TYR A 64 6.64 5.04 6.34
CA TYR A 64 6.43 4.42 5.02
C TYR A 64 5.35 4.96 4.03
N PRO A 65 4.82 6.21 4.12
CA PRO A 65 3.67 6.61 3.31
C PRO A 65 3.88 6.51 1.79
N ALA A 66 5.02 6.97 1.27
CA ALA A 66 5.29 7.01 -0.16
C ALA A 66 5.43 5.60 -0.77
N LEU A 67 6.13 4.70 -0.08
CA LEU A 67 6.31 3.32 -0.55
C LEU A 67 5.02 2.52 -0.45
N CYS A 68 4.31 2.62 0.67
CA CYS A 68 3.03 1.97 0.81
C CYS A 68 2.02 2.51 -0.21
N LEU A 69 2.09 3.80 -0.58
CA LEU A 69 1.28 4.35 -1.66
C LEU A 69 1.59 3.68 -3.00
N ASP A 70 2.85 3.54 -3.40
CA ASP A 70 3.20 2.88 -4.67
C ASP A 70 2.75 1.42 -4.71
N ALA A 71 2.98 0.67 -3.61
CA ALA A 71 2.50 -0.71 -3.49
C ALA A 71 0.97 -0.80 -3.62
N VAL A 72 0.23 0.03 -2.89
CA VAL A 72 -1.24 0.02 -2.93
C VAL A 72 -1.77 0.51 -4.27
N LEU A 73 -1.12 1.47 -4.92
CA LEU A 73 -1.47 1.87 -6.28
C LEU A 73 -1.28 0.72 -7.26
N GLN A 74 -0.22 -0.06 -7.13
CA GLN A 74 -0.05 -1.24 -7.98
C GLN A 74 -1.10 -2.32 -7.68
N LEU A 75 -1.40 -2.59 -6.41
CA LEU A 75 -2.32 -3.66 -5.98
C LEU A 75 -3.81 -3.33 -6.21
N CYS A 76 -4.23 -2.07 -6.07
CA CYS A 76 -5.65 -1.69 -5.95
C CYS A 76 -6.14 -0.66 -7.00
N ARG A 77 -5.27 -0.10 -7.82
CA ARG A 77 -5.68 0.88 -8.85
C ARG A 77 -6.26 0.18 -10.08
N ASP A 78 -7.37 0.67 -10.61
CA ASP A 78 -8.08 0.08 -11.77
C ASP A 78 -7.63 0.60 -13.14
N ASP A 79 -6.75 1.60 -13.20
CA ASP A 79 -6.33 2.16 -14.48
C ASP A 79 -5.41 1.22 -15.27
N VAL A 80 -5.45 1.40 -16.60
CA VAL A 80 -4.71 0.71 -17.68
C VAL A 80 -3.36 0.13 -17.23
N LEU A 81 -3.10 -1.12 -17.62
CA LEU A 81 -1.92 -1.99 -17.41
C LEU A 81 -0.55 -1.27 -17.36
N ARG A 82 -0.33 -0.41 -16.35
CA ARG A 82 0.94 0.28 -16.12
C ARG A 82 2.00 -0.70 -15.61
N PHE A 83 1.55 -1.78 -14.99
CA PHE A 83 2.37 -2.81 -14.40
C PHE A 83 2.21 -4.11 -15.18
N THR A 84 3.34 -4.73 -15.45
CA THR A 84 3.42 -6.05 -16.07
C THR A 84 3.10 -7.14 -15.06
N GLU A 85 2.80 -8.33 -15.56
CA GLU A 85 2.52 -9.50 -14.72
C GLU A 85 3.67 -9.82 -13.77
N TRP A 86 4.91 -9.70 -14.27
CA TRP A 86 6.12 -9.94 -13.48
C TRP A 86 6.27 -8.91 -12.36
N GLN A 87 5.96 -7.64 -12.63
CA GLN A 87 6.01 -6.59 -11.61
C GLN A 87 4.98 -6.83 -10.49
N ASP A 88 3.77 -7.29 -10.84
CA ASP A 88 2.74 -7.63 -9.85
C ASP A 88 3.18 -8.85 -9.00
N ALA A 89 3.72 -9.88 -9.65
CA ALA A 89 4.20 -11.08 -8.98
C ALA A 89 5.40 -10.81 -8.05
N ASP A 90 6.39 -10.04 -8.51
CA ASP A 90 7.56 -9.68 -7.70
C ASP A 90 7.15 -8.81 -6.51
N LEU A 91 6.26 -7.82 -6.70
CA LEU A 91 5.76 -6.99 -5.60
C LEU A 91 5.07 -7.84 -4.53
N VAL A 92 4.10 -8.68 -4.93
CA VAL A 92 3.36 -9.55 -3.99
C VAL A 92 4.32 -10.47 -3.24
N ARG A 93 5.28 -11.09 -3.95
CA ARG A 93 6.30 -11.94 -3.34
C ARG A 93 7.17 -11.17 -2.34
N ARG A 94 7.65 -9.98 -2.71
CA ARG A 94 8.53 -9.16 -1.86
C ARG A 94 7.82 -8.68 -0.60
N ILE A 95 6.57 -8.26 -0.71
CA ILE A 95 5.77 -7.86 0.46
C ILE A 95 5.55 -9.06 1.38
N ASN A 96 5.13 -10.21 0.82
CA ASN A 96 4.83 -11.38 1.63
C ASN A 96 6.07 -11.97 2.32
N THR A 97 7.26 -11.79 1.74
CA THR A 97 8.55 -12.17 2.32
C THR A 97 9.22 -11.07 3.15
N ASP A 98 8.53 -9.93 3.37
CA ASP A 98 9.04 -8.73 4.07
C ASP A 98 10.33 -8.12 3.47
N THR A 99 10.75 -8.57 2.30
CA THR A 99 11.92 -8.05 1.55
C THR A 99 11.61 -6.75 0.77
N TYR A 100 10.33 -6.40 0.63
CA TYR A 100 9.92 -5.14 0.02
C TYR A 100 10.41 -3.93 0.84
N PHE A 101 10.22 -3.98 2.15
CA PHE A 101 10.50 -2.87 3.06
C PHE A 101 11.97 -2.79 3.49
N SER A 102 12.72 -3.91 3.45
CA SER A 102 14.14 -3.94 3.82
C SER A 102 15.10 -3.39 2.76
N SER A 103 14.63 -3.27 1.51
CA SER A 103 15.46 -2.85 0.38
C SER A 103 15.66 -1.33 0.24
N LEU A 104 14.96 -0.52 1.05
CA LEU A 104 14.98 0.95 0.95
C LEU A 104 15.56 1.53 2.23
N ARG A 105 16.73 2.15 2.10
CA ARG A 105 17.42 2.77 3.24
C ARG A 105 16.70 4.07 3.63
N PRO A 106 16.62 4.42 4.93
CA PRO A 106 16.07 5.71 5.40
C PRO A 106 16.68 6.93 4.69
N GLU A 107 17.92 6.80 4.20
CA GLU A 107 18.64 7.82 3.43
C GLU A 107 18.05 8.13 2.04
N GLN A 108 17.18 7.28 1.49
CA GLN A 108 16.56 7.47 0.17
C GLN A 108 15.25 8.26 0.22
N TRP A 109 14.85 8.72 1.40
CA TRP A 109 13.58 9.37 1.67
C TRP A 109 13.77 10.88 1.70
N VAL A 110 13.84 11.52 0.52
CA VAL A 110 13.61 12.96 0.46
C VAL A 110 12.11 13.18 0.58
N VAL A 111 11.65 13.49 1.78
CA VAL A 111 10.29 13.98 1.99
C VAL A 111 10.35 15.49 1.78
N GLU A 112 9.86 15.98 0.64
CA GLU A 112 9.54 17.41 0.52
C GLU A 112 8.43 17.72 1.51
N THR A 113 8.83 18.22 2.68
CA THR A 113 7.91 18.88 3.61
C THR A 113 7.69 20.32 3.14
N GLN A 114 6.59 20.95 3.52
CA GLN A 114 6.34 22.38 3.24
C GLN A 114 7.43 23.32 3.80
N GLU A 115 8.35 22.79 4.62
CA GLU A 115 9.48 23.53 5.21
C GLU A 115 10.84 23.23 4.56
N GLY A 116 10.88 22.41 3.49
CA GLY A 116 12.11 22.08 2.77
C GLY A 116 12.49 20.59 2.83
N VAL A 117 13.42 20.22 1.95
CA VAL A 117 13.99 18.88 1.81
C VAL A 117 14.83 18.54 3.04
N VAL A 118 14.46 17.47 3.77
CA VAL A 118 15.32 16.80 4.76
C VAL A 118 15.69 15.42 4.23
#